data_AF-A0AAV7J109-F1
#
_entry.id   AF-A0AAV7J109-F1
#
_cell.length_a   1.000
_cell.length_b   1.000
_cell.length_c   1.000
_cell.angle_alpha   90.00
_cell.angle_beta   90.00
_cell.angle_gamma   90.00
#
_symmetry.space_group_name_H-M   'P 1'
#
loop_
_entity.id
_entity.type
_entity.pdbx_description
1 polymer ?
#
loop_
_entity_poly.entity_id
_entity_poly.type
_entity_poly.pdbx_seq_one_letter_code
_entity_poly.pdbx_strand_id
1 'polypeptide(L)'
;MSDNEKEEARNLQMEFEWVLHDEIHPCLQQLRSILTECCSRFPMALFGNDQQCKVDRFVFSSPHDQVKCVVVLTGDSITNAC
;
A
#
# COMPACT_ATOMS: atom_id res chain seq x y z
N MET A 1 18.40 46.79 -3.21
CA MET A 1 17.84 45.69 -4.03
C MET A 1 17.03 46.32 -5.14
N SER A 2 17.41 46.05 -6.38
CA SER A 2 16.69 46.57 -7.55
C SER A 2 15.28 45.96 -7.60
N ASP A 3 14.30 46.66 -8.17
CA ASP A 3 12.92 46.13 -8.24
C ASP A 3 12.85 44.81 -9.01
N ASN A 4 13.79 44.56 -9.93
CA ASN A 4 13.94 43.26 -10.61
C ASN A 4 14.28 42.12 -9.64
N GLU A 5 15.21 42.33 -8.69
CA GLU A 5 15.58 41.30 -7.71
C GLU A 5 14.40 40.93 -6.80
N LYS A 6 13.53 41.90 -6.48
CA LYS A 6 12.33 41.66 -5.66
C LYS A 6 11.28 40.88 -6.43
N GLU A 7 11.08 41.19 -7.71
CA GLU A 7 10.12 40.47 -8.55
C GLU A 7 10.59 39.03 -8.81
N GLU A 8 11.89 38.83 -9.07
CA GLU A 8 12.47 37.51 -9.23
C GLU A 8 12.33 36.65 -7.96
N ALA A 9 12.60 37.23 -6.79
CA ALA A 9 12.40 36.54 -5.51
C ALA A 9 10.93 36.15 -5.27
N ARG A 10 9.98 37.00 -5.68
CA ARG A 10 8.55 36.70 -5.58
C ARG A 10 8.15 35.56 -6.51
N ASN A 11 8.65 35.57 -7.74
CA ASN A 11 8.35 34.53 -8.73
C ASN A 11 8.89 33.17 -8.28
N LEU A 12 10.13 33.13 -7.77
CA LEU A 12 10.71 31.93 -7.18
C LEU A 12 9.89 31.39 -6.00
N GLN A 13 9.39 32.28 -5.14
CA GLN A 13 8.53 31.85 -4.03
C GLN A 13 7.22 31.24 -4.53
N MET A 14 6.57 31.86 -5.53
CA MET A 14 5.34 31.32 -6.11
C MET A 14 5.58 29.97 -6.80
N GLU A 15 6.65 29.83 -7.57
CA GLU A 15 7.02 28.56 -8.20
C GLU A 15 7.25 27.47 -7.16
N PHE A 16 7.93 27.79 -6.04
CA PHE A 16 8.17 26.84 -4.97
C PHE A 16 6.88 26.41 -4.28
N GLU A 17 5.98 27.34 -3.97
CA GLU A 17 4.66 27.03 -3.42
C GLU A 17 3.82 26.18 -4.39
N TRP A 18 3.95 26.45 -5.69
CA TRP A 18 3.25 25.67 -6.71
C TRP A 18 3.75 24.23 -6.78
N VAL A 19 5.07 24.02 -6.78
CA VAL A 19 5.67 22.68 -6.72
C VAL A 19 5.28 21.94 -5.44
N LEU A 20 5.33 22.61 -4.29
CA LEU A 20 4.88 22.03 -3.02
C LEU A 20 3.41 21.58 -3.08
N HIS A 21 2.54 22.36 -3.71
CA HIS A 21 1.13 22.01 -3.80
C HIS A 21 0.85 20.93 -4.84
N ASP A 22 1.41 21.07 -6.04
CA ASP A 22 1.08 20.25 -7.20
C ASP A 22 1.81 18.91 -7.23
N GLU A 23 3.00 18.80 -6.62
CA GLU A 23 3.73 17.53 -6.61
C GLU A 23 3.52 16.75 -5.30
N ILE A 24 3.55 17.42 -4.15
CA ILE A 24 3.53 16.70 -2.85
C ILE A 24 2.13 16.14 -2.55
N HIS A 25 1.07 16.90 -2.78
CA HIS A 25 -0.28 16.44 -2.45
C HIS A 25 -0.70 15.22 -3.28
N PRO A 26 -0.46 15.19 -4.61
CA PRO A 26 -0.74 13.99 -5.40
C PRO A 26 0.15 12.82 -5.01
N CYS A 27 1.43 13.04 -4.68
CA CYS A 27 2.31 11.98 -4.20
C CYS A 27 1.79 11.33 -2.90
N LEU A 28 1.35 12.16 -1.93
CA LEU A 28 0.72 11.66 -0.70
C LEU A 28 -0.60 10.95 -0.96
N GLN A 29 -1.42 11.44 -1.90
CA GLN A 29 -2.65 10.76 -2.29
C GLN A 29 -2.38 9.41 -2.96
N GLN A 30 -1.38 9.32 -3.83
CA GLN A 30 -0.96 8.06 -4.44
C GLN A 30 -0.46 7.08 -3.39
N LEU A 31 0.39 7.52 -2.46
CA LEU A 31 0.86 6.68 -1.34
C LEU A 31 -0.32 6.15 -0.52
N ARG A 32 -1.27 7.02 -0.16
CA ARG A 32 -2.49 6.61 0.56
C ARG A 32 -3.31 5.61 -0.23
N SER A 33 -3.47 5.81 -1.54
CA SER A 33 -4.20 4.89 -2.41
C SER A 33 -3.55 3.51 -2.43
N ILE A 34 -2.23 3.44 -2.62
CA ILE A 34 -1.46 2.19 -2.62
C ILE A 34 -1.60 1.48 -1.27
N LEU A 35 -1.41 2.20 -0.16
CA LEU A 35 -1.54 1.62 1.18
C LEU A 35 -2.96 1.11 1.45
N THR A 36 -3.99 1.83 1.01
CA THR A 36 -5.38 1.41 1.15
C THR A 36 -5.66 0.15 0.33
N GLU A 37 -5.15 0.06 -0.91
CA GLU A 37 -5.26 -1.14 -1.72
C GLU A 37 -4.54 -2.32 -1.07
N CYS A 38 -3.32 -2.14 -0.58
CA CYS A 38 -2.59 -3.17 0.15
C CYS A 38 -3.38 -3.64 1.38
N CYS A 39 -3.90 -2.72 2.20
CA CYS A 39 -4.74 -3.06 3.34
C CYS A 39 -5.98 -3.86 2.95
N SER A 40 -6.61 -3.56 1.80
CA SER A 40 -7.77 -4.34 1.31
C SER A 40 -7.41 -5.77 0.90
N ARG A 41 -6.15 -6.04 0.55
CA ARG A 41 -5.66 -7.38 0.19
C ARG A 41 -5.33 -8.24 1.41
N PHE A 42 -5.11 -7.61 2.56
CA PHE A 42 -4.98 -8.30 3.84
C PHE A 42 -6.31 -8.19 4.58
N PRO A 43 -7.18 -9.20 4.55
CA PRO A 43 -8.39 -9.21 5.34
C PRO A 43 -8.01 -9.38 6.83
N MET A 44 -7.51 -8.30 7.43
CA MET A 44 -7.36 -8.19 8.86
C MET A 44 -8.71 -7.77 9.41
N ALA A 45 -9.27 -8.55 10.33
CA ALA A 45 -10.48 -8.23 11.09
C ALA A 45 -10.34 -6.96 11.97
N LEU A 46 -9.28 -6.16 11.77
CA LEU A 46 -8.97 -4.94 12.51
C LEU A 46 -9.89 -3.76 12.16
N PHE A 47 -10.59 -3.81 11.02
CA PHE A 47 -11.39 -2.67 10.52
C PHE A 47 -12.91 -2.82 10.71
N GLY A 48 -13.38 -3.80 11.49
CA GLY A 48 -14.81 -3.97 11.79
C GLY A 48 -15.70 -4.29 10.56
N ASN A 49 -15.08 -4.51 9.40
CA ASN A 49 -15.74 -5.04 8.23
C ASN A 49 -15.59 -6.56 8.26
N ASP A 50 -16.72 -7.27 8.35
CA ASP A 50 -16.87 -8.70 8.06
C ASP A 50 -16.62 -9.00 6.57
N GLN A 51 -15.59 -8.39 5.95
CA GLN A 51 -15.13 -8.82 4.65
C GLN A 51 -14.55 -10.22 4.85
N GLN A 52 -15.31 -11.22 4.40
CA GLN A 52 -14.97 -12.64 4.46
C GLN A 52 -13.48 -12.82 4.12
N CYS A 53 -12.70 -13.20 5.13
CA CYS A 53 -11.28 -13.45 4.96
C CYS A 53 -11.10 -14.42 3.80
N LYS A 54 -10.38 -14.01 2.75
CA LYS A 54 -10.04 -14.92 1.65
C LYS A 54 -9.32 -16.13 2.26
N VAL A 55 -9.92 -17.31 2.04
CA VAL A 55 -9.35 -18.59 2.43
C VAL A 55 -8.58 -19.11 1.23
N ASP A 56 -7.25 -19.07 1.31
CA ASP A 56 -6.36 -19.57 0.28
C ASP A 56 -5.86 -20.97 0.64
N ARG A 57 -5.96 -21.91 -0.30
CA ARG A 57 -5.51 -23.29 -0.12
C ARG A 57 -4.27 -23.54 -0.96
N PHE A 58 -3.16 -23.82 -0.27
CA PHE A 58 -1.87 -24.14 -0.87
C PHE A 58 -1.58 -25.64 -0.75
N VAL A 59 -1.09 -26.24 -1.82
CA VAL A 59 -0.64 -27.63 -1.84
C VAL A 59 0.85 -27.64 -2.09
N PHE A 60 1.61 -28.02 -1.07
CA PHE A 60 3.05 -28.22 -1.15
C PHE A 60 3.32 -29.71 -1.38
N SER A 61 3.94 -30.04 -2.51
CA SER A 61 4.29 -31.42 -2.87
C SER A 61 5.75 -31.50 -3.28
N SER A 62 6.51 -32.39 -2.64
CA SER A 62 7.90 -32.70 -3.04
C SER A 62 7.92 -33.69 -4.20
N PRO A 63 8.79 -33.53 -5.21
CA PRO A 63 8.91 -34.46 -6.34
C PRO A 63 9.32 -35.89 -5.94
N HIS A 64 9.87 -36.07 -4.74
CA HIS A 64 10.20 -37.39 -4.18
C HIS A 64 9.11 -37.97 -3.25
N ASP A 65 7.90 -37.40 -3.27
CA ASP A 65 6.63 -37.93 -2.73
C ASP A 65 6.58 -38.27 -1.23
N GLN A 66 7.64 -38.04 -0.46
CA GLN A 66 7.68 -38.37 0.96
C GLN A 66 6.85 -37.43 1.83
N VAL A 67 6.49 -36.23 1.35
CA VAL A 67 5.65 -35.27 2.07
C VAL A 67 4.79 -34.47 1.10
N LYS A 68 3.47 -34.55 1.29
CA LYS A 68 2.47 -33.67 0.69
C LYS A 68 1.79 -32.93 1.84
N CYS A 69 1.86 -31.59 1.84
CA CYS A 69 1.28 -30.75 2.87
C CYS A 69 0.24 -29.84 2.23
N VAL A 70 -0.98 -29.87 2.76
CA VAL A 70 -2.05 -28.93 2.36
C VAL A 70 -2.18 -27.89 3.46
N VAL A 71 -1.89 -26.64 3.12
CA VAL A 71 -1.98 -25.50 4.03
C VAL A 71 -3.15 -24.63 3.63
N VAL A 72 -4.05 -24.35 4.57
CA VAL A 72 -5.13 -23.39 4.41
C VAL A 72 -4.78 -22.13 5.17
N LEU A 73 -4.61 -21.02 4.46
CA LEU A 73 -4.33 -19.70 5.00
C LEU A 73 -5.61 -18.86 4.98
N THR A 74 -5.99 -18.33 6.14
CA THR A 74 -7.11 -17.40 6.27
C THR A 74 -6.57 -16.08 6.80
N GLY A 75 -6.40 -15.08 5.93
CA GLY A 75 -5.77 -13.81 6.30
C GLY A 75 -4.31 -14.00 6.74
N ASP A 76 -4.03 -13.81 8.03
CA ASP A 76 -2.72 -13.96 8.68
C ASP A 76 -2.55 -15.31 9.41
N SER A 77 -3.58 -16.15 9.45
CA SER A 77 -3.63 -17.38 10.25
C SER A 77 -3.60 -18.63 9.38
N ILE A 78 -2.71 -19.59 9.71
CA ILE A 78 -2.76 -20.94 9.13
C ILE A 78 -3.85 -21.73 9.88
N THR A 79 -4.99 -21.98 9.22
CA THR A 79 -6.15 -22.62 9.85
C THR A 79 -6.11 -24.14 9.71
N ASN A 80 -5.42 -24.68 8.71
CA ASN A 80 -5.25 -26.12 8.56
C ASN A 80 -3.89 -26.45 7.92
N ALA A 81 -3.19 -27.45 8.45
CA ALA A 81 -1.95 -27.98 7.90
C ALA A 81 -1.93 -29.50 8.14
N CYS A 82 -2.06 -30.28 7.08
CA CYS A 82 -2.19 -31.74 7.11
C CYS A 82 -1.44 -32.39 5.94
#